data_AF-A0AAV7FXJ1-F1
#
_entry.id   AF-A0AAV7FXJ1-F1
#
_cell.length_a   1.000
_cell.length_b   1.000
_cell.length_c   1.000
_cell.angle_alpha   90.00
_cell.angle_beta   90.00
_cell.angle_gamma   90.00
#
_symmetry.space_group_name_H-M   'P 1'
#
loop_
_entity.id
_entity.type
_entity.pdbx_description
1 polymer ?
#
loop_
_entity_poly.entity_id
_entity_poly.type
_entity_poly.pdbx_seq_one_letter_code
_entity_poly.pdbx_strand_id
1 'polypeptide(L)'
;MNALFVLLLLPLLSPLLTANGKRFRLPTDPGAYLTQEVHWFDQTLDHFSPTDHRQFKQRYYEFLDYYDVSNGPIFLKICGESTCPGIVNDYTSVLAQKFGAALVSLEHRYYGMSSPFKLTTTENLRYLSSKQALFDLAVFRQYYQESLNSKYNRSKVESPWIVFGASYSGALSAWFRLKFPHLTCGSLASSAVVLAVYNFSKFDQQVGDSAGPECKSVLQEITKLVDQQLPLDGVAVKDLFGASTVKDDVDFLYLLADAAAIAFQYGNPDVLCSPLLEAKKSKQNLVEAYAKYVKEYYLGKFGASLNAYNQQILKNTSLGAEGGDRLWWFQVCSEVAYFQVAPTNDSVRSPRIDTRYPHSR
;
A
#
# COMPACT_ATOMS: atom_id res chain seq x y z
N MET A 1 3.51 10.30 2.89
CA MET A 1 2.05 10.17 3.08
C MET A 1 1.59 9.53 1.79
N ASN A 2 1.51 8.21 1.75
CA ASN A 2 1.33 7.47 0.51
C ASN A 2 -0.09 6.92 0.46
N ALA A 3 -0.70 7.00 -0.72
CA ALA A 3 -2.01 6.47 -0.99
C ALA A 3 -2.04 4.94 -0.72
N LEU A 4 -2.79 4.59 0.32
CA LEU A 4 -3.79 3.53 0.28
C LEU A 4 -3.39 2.17 -0.28
N PHE A 5 -2.70 1.37 0.54
CA PHE A 5 -2.85 -0.09 0.67
C PHE A 5 -2.11 -0.52 1.95
N VAL A 6 -2.62 -0.15 3.13
CA VAL A 6 -2.01 -0.48 4.43
C VAL A 6 -3.00 -1.30 5.27
N LEU A 7 -3.04 -2.62 5.10
CA LEU A 7 -3.72 -3.47 6.09
C LEU A 7 -3.00 -3.36 7.44
N LEU A 8 -3.72 -2.99 8.50
CA LEU A 8 -3.31 -3.27 9.87
C LEU A 8 -3.90 -4.62 10.30
N LEU A 9 -3.00 -5.52 10.70
CA LEU A 9 -3.30 -6.74 11.43
C LEU A 9 -3.78 -6.36 12.84
N LEU A 10 -5.10 -6.46 13.09
CA LEU A 10 -5.67 -6.28 14.43
C LEU A 10 -5.39 -7.52 15.30
N PRO A 11 -4.97 -7.35 16.58
CA PRO A 11 -5.04 -8.44 17.55
C PRO A 11 -6.49 -8.58 18.01
N LEU A 12 -7.09 -9.74 17.76
CA LEU A 12 -8.32 -10.14 18.41
C LEU A 12 -8.04 -10.35 19.90
N LEU A 13 -8.62 -9.50 20.77
CA LEU A 13 -9.13 -9.86 22.11
C LEU A 13 -9.90 -8.69 22.77
N SER A 14 -11.20 -8.90 22.89
CA SER A 14 -12.18 -8.37 23.88
C SER A 14 -12.87 -6.99 23.67
N PRO A 15 -14.19 -6.91 23.96
CA PRO A 15 -15.05 -5.75 23.66
C PRO A 15 -15.07 -4.74 24.82
N LEU A 16 -15.57 -3.53 24.53
CA LEU A 16 -15.65 -2.33 25.37
C LEU A 16 -14.39 -1.47 25.33
N LEU A 17 -14.38 -0.48 24.44
CA LEU A 17 -14.16 0.92 24.81
C LEU A 17 -14.42 1.83 23.61
N THR A 18 -15.24 2.83 23.90
CA THR A 18 -15.65 3.94 23.04
C THR A 18 -14.48 4.70 22.42
N ALA A 19 -14.68 5.10 21.16
CA ALA A 19 -14.14 6.28 20.50
C ALA A 19 -12.85 6.91 21.07
N ASN A 20 -11.73 6.71 20.37
CA ASN A 20 -10.82 7.82 20.11
C ASN A 20 -10.01 7.57 18.83
N GLY A 21 -10.25 8.42 17.83
CA GLY A 21 -9.54 8.41 16.57
C GLY A 21 -8.08 8.83 16.78
N LYS A 22 -7.15 7.89 16.60
CA LYS A 22 -5.73 8.20 16.41
C LYS A 22 -5.44 8.18 14.91
N ARG A 23 -4.91 9.30 14.43
CA ARG A 23 -4.37 9.55 13.08
C ARG A 23 -3.52 8.39 12.57
N PHE A 24 -3.37 8.24 11.24
CA PHE A 24 -2.20 7.61 10.60
C PHE A 24 -0.93 8.45 10.84
N ARG A 25 -0.59 8.67 12.12
CA ARG A 25 0.75 9.05 12.54
C ARG A 25 1.51 7.76 12.80
N LEU A 26 2.79 7.73 12.41
CA LEU A 26 3.78 6.83 13.01
C LEU A 26 3.44 6.76 14.50
N PRO A 27 3.13 5.57 15.07
CA PRO A 27 2.63 5.54 16.42
C PRO A 27 3.64 6.20 17.37
N THR A 28 3.19 7.26 18.04
CA THR A 28 4.00 8.08 18.96
C THR A 28 4.04 7.50 20.36
N ASP A 29 3.60 6.25 20.51
CA ASP A 29 3.59 5.52 21.77
C ASP A 29 4.94 4.80 21.91
N PRO A 30 5.68 4.98 23.02
CA PRO A 30 6.97 4.32 23.24
C PRO A 30 6.94 2.79 23.08
N GLY A 31 5.77 2.13 23.15
CA GLY A 31 5.63 0.69 22.91
C GLY A 31 5.35 0.26 21.45
N ALA A 32 5.25 1.20 20.51
CA ALA A 32 4.74 0.90 19.17
C ALA A 32 5.79 0.44 18.16
N TYR A 33 7.07 0.66 18.45
CA TYR A 33 8.19 0.16 17.66
C TYR A 33 9.09 -0.67 18.55
N LEU A 34 9.54 -1.81 18.01
CA LEU A 34 10.64 -2.57 18.58
C LEU A 34 11.98 -1.87 18.31
N THR A 35 12.13 -1.27 17.13
CA THR A 35 13.27 -0.43 16.80
C THR A 35 12.92 0.60 15.72
N GLN A 36 13.63 1.72 15.73
CA GLN A 36 13.73 2.67 14.62
C GLN A 36 15.19 3.00 14.29
N GLU A 37 16.13 2.21 14.83
CA GLU A 37 17.56 2.36 14.53
C GLU A 37 17.82 2.04 13.06
N VAL A 38 18.37 3.01 12.34
CA VAL A 38 18.55 2.93 10.89
C VAL A 38 19.87 2.24 10.59
N HIS A 39 19.81 1.19 9.77
CA HIS A 39 20.98 0.55 9.18
C HIS A 39 20.96 0.70 7.66
N TRP A 40 22.15 0.58 7.06
CA TRP A 40 22.36 0.78 5.64
C TRP A 40 23.11 -0.40 5.03
N PHE A 41 22.67 -0.81 3.86
CA PHE A 41 23.28 -1.86 3.05
C PHE A 41 23.65 -1.29 1.68
N ASP A 42 24.82 -1.65 1.14
CA ASP A 42 25.22 -1.30 -0.22
C ASP A 42 24.60 -2.29 -1.22
N GLN A 43 23.51 -1.86 -1.84
CA GLN A 43 22.73 -2.66 -2.78
C GLN A 43 23.18 -2.44 -4.23
N THR A 44 23.17 -3.49 -5.04
CA THR A 44 23.41 -3.42 -6.47
C THR A 44 22.30 -2.63 -7.18
N LEU A 45 22.67 -1.66 -8.01
CA LEU A 45 21.70 -0.87 -8.77
C LEU A 45 20.93 -1.73 -9.76
N ASP A 46 21.66 -2.51 -10.57
CA ASP A 46 21.11 -3.31 -11.65
C ASP A 46 21.54 -4.78 -11.58
N HIS A 47 20.67 -5.64 -11.07
CA HIS A 47 20.91 -7.08 -10.99
C HIS A 47 20.91 -7.79 -12.36
N PHE A 48 20.50 -7.11 -13.43
CA PHE A 48 20.37 -7.68 -14.78
C PHE A 48 21.44 -7.18 -15.75
N SER A 49 22.39 -6.37 -15.28
CA SER A 49 23.51 -5.89 -16.07
C SER A 49 24.83 -6.43 -15.50
N PRO A 50 25.54 -7.34 -16.20
CA PRO A 50 26.79 -7.90 -15.69
C PRO A 50 27.94 -6.87 -15.66
N THR A 51 27.78 -5.74 -16.34
CA THR A 51 28.80 -4.68 -16.45
C THR A 51 28.50 -3.46 -15.59
N ASP A 52 27.31 -3.35 -15.01
CA ASP A 52 26.96 -2.22 -14.15
C ASP A 52 27.19 -2.58 -12.69
N HIS A 53 28.30 -2.08 -12.14
CA HIS A 53 28.69 -2.32 -10.75
C HIS A 53 28.28 -1.17 -9.81
N ARG A 54 27.45 -0.23 -10.27
CA ARG A 54 26.97 0.85 -9.42
C ARG A 54 26.13 0.30 -8.27
N GLN A 55 26.23 0.95 -7.12
CA GLN A 55 25.49 0.61 -5.93
C GLN A 55 24.74 1.82 -5.38
N PHE A 56 23.76 1.55 -4.52
CA PHE A 56 23.04 2.56 -3.75
C PHE A 56 22.81 2.08 -2.31
N LYS A 57 22.57 3.02 -1.41
CA LYS A 57 22.25 2.69 -0.01
C LYS A 57 20.79 2.27 0.10
N GLN A 58 20.55 1.03 0.50
CA GLN A 58 19.24 0.51 0.85
C GLN A 58 19.10 0.48 2.37
N ARG A 59 17.99 1.02 2.87
CA ARG A 59 17.72 1.15 4.30
C ARG A 59 17.09 -0.13 4.84
N TYR A 60 17.53 -0.54 6.03
CA TYR A 60 16.90 -1.63 6.78
C TYR A 60 16.92 -1.34 8.28
N TYR A 61 16.18 -2.16 9.02
CA TYR A 61 16.08 -2.12 10.48
C TYR A 61 16.24 -3.53 11.02
N GLU A 62 16.86 -3.68 12.20
CA GLU A 62 17.03 -4.97 12.87
C GLU A 62 16.56 -4.95 14.32
N PHE A 63 16.00 -6.06 14.78
CA PHE A 63 15.67 -6.29 16.17
C PHE A 63 16.02 -7.72 16.56
N LEU A 64 16.94 -7.85 17.52
CA LEU A 64 17.58 -9.12 17.87
C LEU A 64 17.29 -9.57 19.31
N ASP A 65 16.54 -8.81 20.10
CA ASP A 65 16.35 -9.13 21.53
C ASP A 65 15.62 -10.46 21.75
N TYR A 66 14.85 -10.94 20.76
CA TYR A 66 14.18 -12.25 20.80
C TYR A 66 14.98 -13.37 20.14
N TYR A 67 16.11 -13.07 19.50
CA TYR A 67 16.79 -14.01 18.63
C TYR A 67 17.53 -15.10 19.44
N ASP A 68 17.13 -16.35 19.26
CA ASP A 68 17.93 -17.49 19.70
C ASP A 68 19.09 -17.69 18.72
N VAL A 69 20.29 -17.28 19.15
CA VAL A 69 21.51 -17.36 18.34
C VAL A 69 21.87 -18.80 17.95
N SER A 70 21.38 -19.81 18.67
CA SER A 70 21.69 -21.21 18.38
C SER A 70 20.90 -21.74 17.19
N ASN A 71 19.58 -21.52 17.18
CA ASN A 71 18.66 -22.16 16.22
C ASN A 71 17.50 -21.26 15.73
N GLY A 72 17.48 -19.99 16.10
CA GLY A 72 16.40 -19.06 15.76
C GLY A 72 16.29 -18.82 14.25
N PRO A 73 15.05 -18.69 13.71
CA PRO A 73 14.85 -18.25 12.34
C PRO A 73 15.07 -16.74 12.19
N ILE A 74 15.18 -16.28 10.95
CA ILE A 74 15.17 -14.87 10.59
C ILE A 74 13.84 -14.58 9.90
N PHE A 75 13.10 -13.60 10.43
CA PHE A 75 11.89 -13.09 9.82
C PHE A 75 12.20 -11.81 9.06
N LEU A 76 12.11 -11.88 7.74
CA LEU A 76 12.30 -10.75 6.85
C LEU A 76 10.96 -10.10 6.52
N LYS A 77 10.72 -8.88 7.00
CA LYS A 77 9.54 -8.07 6.67
C LYS A 77 9.86 -7.13 5.50
N ILE A 78 9.11 -7.23 4.41
CA ILE A 78 9.23 -6.33 3.26
C ILE A 78 8.35 -5.09 3.52
N CYS A 79 8.91 -3.88 3.51
CA CYS A 79 8.14 -2.68 3.87
C CYS A 79 7.17 -2.20 2.78
N GLY A 80 7.35 -2.63 1.53
CA GLY A 80 6.46 -2.33 0.40
C GLY A 80 6.62 -0.92 -0.18
N GLU A 81 5.55 -0.42 -0.77
CA GLU A 81 5.42 0.83 -1.55
C GLU A 81 5.38 2.10 -0.67
N SER A 82 6.19 2.12 0.39
CA SER A 82 6.25 3.24 1.33
C SER A 82 7.58 3.34 2.06
N THR A 83 7.79 4.51 2.69
CA THR A 83 8.88 4.71 3.65
C THR A 83 8.74 3.70 4.78
N CYS A 84 9.75 2.85 4.96
CA CYS A 84 9.81 1.91 6.05
C CYS A 84 9.94 2.66 7.39
N PRO A 85 9.04 2.44 8.36
CA PRO A 85 8.97 3.25 9.59
C PRO A 85 9.87 2.73 10.72
N GLY A 86 10.56 1.61 10.51
CA GLY A 86 11.17 0.79 11.56
C GLY A 86 10.47 -0.56 11.69
N ILE A 87 10.83 -1.31 12.75
CA ILE A 87 10.14 -2.56 13.09
C ILE A 87 9.01 -2.22 14.07
N VAL A 88 7.79 -2.19 13.56
CA VAL A 88 6.57 -1.98 14.36
C VAL A 88 6.36 -3.18 15.28
N ASN A 89 5.94 -2.91 16.52
CA ASN A 89 5.52 -3.92 17.47
C ASN A 89 4.11 -4.44 17.11
N ASP A 90 4.03 -5.30 16.08
CA ASP A 90 2.80 -5.89 15.56
C ASP A 90 2.77 -7.42 15.73
N TYR A 91 1.83 -8.12 15.10
CA TYR A 91 1.71 -9.58 15.21
C TYR A 91 3.01 -10.34 14.85
N THR A 92 3.89 -9.75 14.02
CA THR A 92 5.20 -10.32 13.69
C THR A 92 6.13 -10.38 14.91
N SER A 93 6.01 -9.44 15.87
CA SER A 93 6.76 -9.46 17.13
C SER A 93 6.35 -10.63 18.03
N VAL A 94 5.04 -10.90 18.10
CA VAL A 94 4.49 -12.04 18.85
C VAL A 94 5.03 -13.36 18.30
N LEU A 95 5.07 -13.50 16.98
CA LEU A 95 5.67 -14.68 16.35
C LEU A 95 7.17 -14.75 16.62
N ALA A 96 7.89 -13.64 16.50
CA ALA A 96 9.33 -13.63 16.72
C ALA A 96 9.70 -14.03 18.15
N GLN A 97 8.99 -13.50 19.15
CA GLN A 97 9.18 -13.89 20.54
C GLN A 97 8.90 -15.37 20.77
N LYS A 98 7.84 -15.91 20.16
CA LYS A 98 7.47 -17.33 20.28
C LYS A 98 8.50 -18.28 19.67
N PHE A 99 9.09 -17.90 18.54
CA PHE A 99 10.00 -18.76 17.77
C PHE A 99 11.48 -18.46 17.99
N GLY A 100 11.81 -17.51 18.87
CA GLY A 100 13.18 -17.07 19.07
C GLY A 100 13.77 -16.42 17.82
N ALA A 101 12.98 -15.67 17.05
CA ALA A 101 13.37 -15.17 15.73
C ALA A 101 14.06 -13.81 15.79
N ALA A 102 15.05 -13.61 14.92
CA ALA A 102 15.51 -12.27 14.56
C ALA A 102 14.46 -11.61 13.66
N LEU A 103 14.18 -10.32 13.89
CA LEU A 103 13.36 -9.51 12.99
C LEU A 103 14.25 -8.57 12.20
N VAL A 104 14.07 -8.58 10.88
CA VAL A 104 14.73 -7.63 9.98
C VAL A 104 13.71 -7.10 8.99
N SER A 105 13.70 -5.80 8.74
CA SER A 105 12.83 -5.19 7.73
C SER A 105 13.64 -4.45 6.68
N LEU A 106 13.37 -4.73 5.40
CA LEU A 106 14.07 -4.11 4.27
C LEU A 106 13.15 -3.13 3.56
N GLU A 107 13.62 -1.88 3.41
CA GLU A 107 12.92 -0.87 2.62
C GLU A 107 13.05 -1.15 1.13
N HIS A 108 11.94 -1.04 0.39
CA HIS A 108 11.93 -1.30 -1.03
C HIS A 108 12.72 -0.22 -1.80
N ARG A 109 13.47 -0.62 -2.84
CA ARG A 109 14.15 0.33 -3.73
C ARG A 109 13.20 1.42 -4.22
N TYR A 110 13.70 2.65 -4.36
CA TYR A 110 13.00 3.90 -4.66
C TYR A 110 12.06 4.45 -3.58
N TYR A 111 11.59 3.63 -2.63
CA TYR A 111 10.70 4.11 -1.58
C TYR A 111 11.49 4.61 -0.36
N GLY A 112 10.89 5.57 0.34
CA GLY A 112 11.50 6.19 1.52
C GLY A 112 12.85 6.81 1.23
N MET A 113 13.88 6.31 1.91
CA MET A 113 15.26 6.80 1.78
C MET A 113 16.13 5.87 0.93
N SER A 114 15.55 4.80 0.38
CA SER A 114 16.25 3.78 -0.41
C SER A 114 16.20 4.10 -1.91
N SER A 115 16.50 5.34 -2.30
CA SER A 115 16.47 5.78 -3.69
C SER A 115 17.86 5.72 -4.34
N PRO A 116 18.03 5.03 -5.50
CA PRO A 116 19.31 5.01 -6.20
C PRO A 116 19.68 6.34 -6.88
N PHE A 117 18.69 7.20 -7.13
CA PHE A 117 18.87 8.48 -7.84
C PHE A 117 18.20 9.63 -7.10
N LYS A 118 18.69 10.85 -7.30
CA LYS A 118 18.10 12.07 -6.72
C LYS A 118 16.78 12.51 -7.38
N LEU A 119 16.49 11.99 -8.57
CA LEU A 119 15.29 12.29 -9.36
C LEU A 119 14.69 11.00 -9.91
N THR A 120 13.37 10.95 -9.99
CA THR A 120 12.55 9.83 -10.49
C THR A 120 12.09 10.08 -11.93
N THR A 121 13.01 10.54 -12.78
CA THR A 121 12.79 10.62 -14.24
C THR A 121 12.46 9.23 -14.79
N THR A 122 11.72 9.16 -15.90
CA THR A 122 11.35 7.85 -16.50
C THR A 122 12.57 6.99 -16.82
N GLU A 123 13.68 7.60 -17.25
CA GLU A 123 14.96 6.90 -17.44
C GLU A 123 15.47 6.29 -16.13
N ASN A 124 15.47 7.07 -15.05
CA ASN A 124 15.91 6.58 -13.74
C ASN A 124 14.96 5.52 -13.18
N LEU A 125 13.66 5.54 -13.52
CA LEU A 125 12.68 4.56 -13.05
C LEU A 125 12.81 3.20 -13.73
N ARG A 126 13.65 3.03 -14.76
CA ARG A 126 13.87 1.72 -15.40
C ARG A 126 14.35 0.62 -14.44
N TYR A 127 14.94 0.99 -13.30
CA TYR A 127 15.38 0.04 -12.27
C TYR A 127 14.34 -0.18 -11.15
N LEU A 128 13.19 0.48 -11.21
CA LEU A 128 12.05 0.20 -10.34
C LEU A 128 11.22 -0.93 -10.96
N SER A 129 11.48 -2.16 -10.54
CA SER A 129 10.66 -3.31 -10.93
C SER A 129 10.59 -4.34 -9.81
N SER A 130 9.53 -5.14 -9.82
CA SER A 130 9.36 -6.30 -8.96
C SER A 130 10.52 -7.27 -9.10
N LYS A 131 11.02 -7.49 -10.33
CA LYS A 131 12.17 -8.35 -10.60
C LYS A 131 13.43 -7.85 -9.89
N GLN A 132 13.75 -6.58 -10.03
CA GLN A 132 14.89 -5.96 -9.35
C GLN A 132 14.74 -6.04 -7.82
N ALA A 133 13.54 -5.78 -7.28
CA ALA A 133 13.27 -5.88 -5.86
C ALA A 133 13.40 -7.33 -5.31
N LEU A 134 13.04 -8.35 -6.10
CA LEU A 134 13.25 -9.74 -5.70
C LEU A 134 14.73 -10.12 -5.60
N PHE A 135 15.58 -9.59 -6.49
CA PHE A 135 17.03 -9.78 -6.40
C PHE A 135 17.64 -8.94 -5.27
N ASP A 136 17.08 -7.77 -4.95
CA ASP A 136 17.49 -7.02 -3.75
C ASP A 136 17.33 -7.87 -2.49
N LEU A 137 16.20 -8.56 -2.36
CA LEU A 137 15.92 -9.45 -1.23
C LEU A 137 16.93 -10.61 -1.17
N ALA A 138 17.29 -11.19 -2.32
CA ALA A 138 18.27 -12.29 -2.38
C ALA A 138 19.66 -11.84 -1.92
N VAL A 139 20.14 -10.70 -2.43
CA VAL A 139 21.45 -10.14 -2.06
C VAL A 139 21.46 -9.67 -0.61
N PHE A 140 20.41 -8.97 -0.16
CA PHE A 140 20.28 -8.51 1.21
C PHE A 140 20.26 -9.68 2.21
N ARG A 141 19.51 -10.74 1.90
CA ARG A 141 19.46 -11.96 2.70
C ARG A 141 20.87 -12.54 2.91
N GLN A 142 21.66 -12.66 1.84
CA GLN A 142 23.02 -13.18 1.92
C GLN A 142 23.91 -12.30 2.80
N TYR A 143 23.90 -10.99 2.54
CA TYR A 143 24.62 -10.00 3.34
C TYR A 143 24.26 -10.09 4.82
N TYR A 144 22.96 -10.14 5.14
CA TYR A 144 22.50 -10.13 6.52
C TYR A 144 22.82 -11.44 7.25
N GLN A 145 22.75 -12.59 6.57
CA GLN A 145 23.21 -13.87 7.11
C GLN A 145 24.70 -13.82 7.50
N GLU A 146 25.55 -13.26 6.64
CA GLU A 146 26.99 -13.09 6.89
C GLU A 146 27.26 -12.09 8.02
N SER A 147 26.49 -10.99 8.06
CA SER A 147 26.55 -9.99 9.12
C SER A 147 26.19 -10.60 10.48
N LEU A 148 25.11 -11.38 10.57
CA LEU A 148 24.72 -12.08 11.80
C LEU A 148 25.74 -13.13 12.22
N ASN A 149 26.28 -13.89 11.27
CA ASN A 149 27.34 -14.84 11.56
C ASN A 149 28.57 -14.16 12.15
N SER A 150 28.98 -13.03 11.59
CA SER A 150 30.08 -12.23 12.12
C SER A 150 29.76 -11.66 13.51
N LYS A 151 28.55 -11.10 13.70
CA LYS A 151 28.09 -10.50 14.98
C LYS A 151 28.13 -11.49 16.14
N TYR A 152 27.90 -12.78 15.87
CA TYR A 152 27.88 -13.84 16.88
C TYR A 152 29.04 -14.84 16.77
N ASN A 153 30.10 -14.51 16.03
CA ASN A 153 31.28 -15.38 15.81
C ASN A 153 30.93 -16.80 15.34
N ARG A 154 29.88 -16.94 14.51
CA ARG A 154 29.46 -18.21 13.92
C ARG A 154 30.08 -18.35 12.53
N SER A 155 30.61 -19.53 12.23
CA SER A 155 31.19 -19.81 10.90
C SER A 155 30.23 -20.66 10.07
N LYS A 156 29.77 -20.12 8.93
CA LYS A 156 28.95 -20.83 7.92
C LYS A 156 27.64 -21.41 8.47
N VAL A 157 27.04 -20.76 9.46
CA VAL A 157 25.70 -21.12 9.95
C VAL A 157 24.66 -20.52 9.03
N GLU A 158 23.68 -21.32 8.65
CA GLU A 158 22.56 -20.92 7.82
C GLU A 158 21.29 -20.93 8.66
N SER A 159 20.72 -19.74 8.90
CA SER A 159 19.47 -19.63 9.65
C SER A 159 18.28 -19.91 8.72
N PRO A 160 17.16 -20.51 9.20
CA PRO A 160 15.94 -20.58 8.42
C PRO A 160 15.35 -19.19 8.18
N TRP A 161 14.90 -18.88 6.96
CA TRP A 161 14.30 -17.58 6.61
C TRP A 161 12.81 -17.69 6.31
N ILE A 162 11.99 -16.90 7.00
CA ILE A 162 10.57 -16.72 6.69
C ILE A 162 10.34 -15.27 6.25
N VAL A 163 9.70 -15.09 5.10
CA VAL A 163 9.49 -13.76 4.52
C VAL A 163 8.05 -13.31 4.72
N PHE A 164 7.87 -12.06 5.14
CA PHE A 164 6.58 -11.47 5.47
C PHE A 164 6.31 -10.27 4.58
N GLY A 165 5.06 -10.16 4.13
CA GLY A 165 4.58 -8.97 3.43
C GLY A 165 3.05 -8.94 3.36
N ALA A 166 2.52 -7.76 3.08
CA ALA A 166 1.10 -7.52 2.84
C ALA A 166 0.86 -6.69 1.57
N SER A 167 -0.29 -6.83 0.91
CA SER A 167 -0.56 -6.13 -0.36
C SER A 167 0.51 -6.45 -1.42
N TYR A 168 1.11 -5.47 -2.10
CA TYR A 168 2.20 -5.67 -3.04
C TYR A 168 3.44 -6.29 -2.38
N SER A 169 3.81 -5.88 -1.17
CA SER A 169 4.88 -6.55 -0.42
C SER A 169 4.54 -8.01 -0.08
N GLY A 170 3.25 -8.35 0.04
CA GLY A 170 2.76 -9.73 0.16
C GLY A 170 2.96 -10.51 -1.15
N ALA A 171 2.74 -9.86 -2.30
CA ALA A 171 3.05 -10.44 -3.60
C ALA A 171 4.56 -10.68 -3.74
N LEU A 172 5.41 -9.72 -3.35
CA LEU A 172 6.85 -9.90 -3.30
C LEU A 172 7.27 -11.05 -2.37
N SER A 173 6.65 -11.17 -1.19
CA SER A 173 6.91 -12.28 -0.26
C SER A 173 6.63 -13.64 -0.90
N ALA A 174 5.47 -13.79 -1.56
CA ALA A 174 5.11 -15.00 -2.29
C ALA A 174 6.03 -15.27 -3.49
N TRP A 175 6.30 -14.25 -4.31
CA TRP A 175 7.15 -14.38 -5.49
C TRP A 175 8.61 -14.66 -5.13
N PHE A 176 9.11 -14.12 -4.02
CA PHE A 176 10.46 -14.39 -3.53
C PHE A 176 10.59 -15.85 -3.11
N ARG A 177 9.62 -16.39 -2.36
CA ARG A 177 9.57 -17.81 -2.03
C ARG A 177 9.52 -18.68 -3.29
N LEU A 178 8.73 -18.29 -4.28
CA LEU A 178 8.59 -19.01 -5.54
C LEU A 178 9.88 -19.02 -6.38
N LYS A 179 10.57 -17.87 -6.46
CA LYS A 179 11.77 -17.70 -7.31
C LYS A 179 13.06 -18.14 -6.63
N PHE A 180 13.16 -17.98 -5.32
CA PHE A 180 14.33 -18.33 -4.52
C PHE A 180 13.95 -19.29 -3.38
N PRO A 181 13.40 -20.48 -3.70
CA PRO A 181 13.01 -21.44 -2.68
C PRO A 181 14.19 -22.02 -1.90
N HIS A 182 15.41 -21.85 -2.42
CA HIS A 182 16.66 -22.23 -1.76
C HIS A 182 17.17 -21.19 -0.74
N LEU A 183 16.66 -19.95 -0.76
CA LEU A 183 17.07 -18.88 0.17
C LEU A 183 16.11 -18.69 1.35
N THR A 184 14.94 -19.32 1.29
CA THR A 184 13.86 -19.20 2.28
C THR A 184 13.35 -20.59 2.65
N CYS A 185 12.70 -20.74 3.80
CA CYS A 185 11.95 -21.96 4.15
C CYS A 185 10.43 -21.73 4.09
N GLY A 186 9.96 -20.48 4.16
CA GLY A 186 8.55 -20.15 4.06
C GLY A 186 8.28 -18.67 3.77
N SER A 187 7.02 -18.35 3.49
CA SER A 187 6.54 -16.98 3.30
C SER A 187 5.13 -16.81 3.85
N LEU A 188 4.89 -15.71 4.56
CA LEU A 188 3.56 -15.22 4.89
C LEU A 188 3.23 -14.06 3.94
N ALA A 189 2.29 -14.31 3.04
CA ALA A 189 1.84 -13.39 1.99
C ALA A 189 0.40 -12.94 2.29
N SER A 190 0.26 -11.92 3.15
CA SER A 190 -1.05 -11.48 3.64
C SER A 190 -1.77 -10.60 2.61
N SER A 191 -3.00 -10.97 2.24
CA SER A 191 -3.79 -10.20 1.25
C SER A 191 -2.99 -9.86 -0.02
N ALA A 192 -2.17 -10.81 -0.45
CA ALA A 192 -1.17 -10.59 -1.48
C ALA A 192 -1.82 -10.49 -2.86
N VAL A 193 -1.57 -9.37 -3.55
CA VAL A 193 -1.99 -9.18 -4.94
C VAL A 193 -1.03 -9.92 -5.87
N VAL A 194 -1.08 -11.26 -5.86
CA VAL A 194 -0.13 -12.10 -6.62
C VAL A 194 -0.44 -12.19 -8.11
N LEU A 195 -1.67 -11.89 -8.51
CA LEU A 195 -2.14 -11.97 -9.89
C LEU A 195 -2.28 -10.58 -10.47
N ALA A 196 -1.40 -10.22 -11.42
CA ALA A 196 -1.54 -9.01 -12.24
C ALA A 196 -2.80 -9.12 -13.11
N VAL A 197 -3.71 -8.15 -13.01
CA VAL A 197 -5.00 -8.14 -13.71
C VAL A 197 -5.20 -6.81 -14.42
N TYR A 198 -5.03 -6.79 -15.74
CA TYR A 198 -5.14 -5.59 -16.58
C TYR A 198 -6.52 -4.92 -16.51
N ASN A 199 -7.61 -5.70 -16.62
CA ASN A 199 -8.97 -5.22 -16.49
C ASN A 199 -9.54 -5.77 -15.17
N PHE A 200 -9.39 -5.00 -14.08
CA PHE A 200 -9.71 -5.47 -12.75
C PHE A 200 -11.12 -5.07 -12.27
N SER A 201 -12.12 -5.30 -13.12
CA SER A 201 -13.54 -5.05 -12.79
C SER A 201 -14.07 -5.83 -11.60
N LYS A 202 -13.50 -7.01 -11.31
CA LYS A 202 -13.85 -7.82 -10.13
C LYS A 202 -13.60 -7.10 -8.80
N PHE A 203 -12.69 -6.12 -8.77
CA PHE A 203 -12.49 -5.31 -7.57
C PHE A 203 -13.74 -4.52 -7.21
N ASP A 204 -14.36 -3.87 -8.21
CA ASP A 204 -15.59 -3.10 -8.00
C ASP A 204 -16.79 -3.99 -7.64
N GLN A 205 -16.89 -5.16 -8.28
CA GLN A 205 -17.90 -6.16 -7.93
C GLN A 205 -17.80 -6.56 -6.45
N GLN A 206 -16.59 -6.85 -5.98
CA GLN A 206 -16.36 -7.16 -4.57
C GLN A 206 -16.69 -5.99 -3.63
N VAL A 207 -16.44 -4.74 -4.05
CA VAL A 207 -16.87 -3.56 -3.28
C VAL A 207 -18.40 -3.52 -3.17
N GLY A 208 -19.11 -3.73 -4.29
CA GLY A 208 -20.57 -3.81 -4.30
C GLY A 208 -21.11 -4.93 -3.41
N ASP A 209 -20.50 -6.12 -3.45
CA ASP A 209 -20.90 -7.27 -2.63
C ASP A 209 -20.68 -6.98 -1.13
N SER A 210 -19.53 -6.38 -0.78
CA SER A 210 -19.21 -5.98 0.59
C SER A 210 -20.12 -4.87 1.12
N ALA A 211 -20.66 -4.01 0.24
CA ALA A 211 -21.63 -2.99 0.62
C ALA A 211 -22.99 -3.57 1.00
N GLY A 212 -23.33 -4.75 0.48
CA GLY A 212 -24.67 -5.30 0.56
C GLY A 212 -25.67 -4.55 -0.36
N PRO A 213 -26.84 -5.15 -0.64
CA PRO A 213 -27.72 -4.71 -1.72
C PRO A 213 -28.26 -3.28 -1.54
N GLU A 214 -28.61 -2.90 -0.32
CA GLU A 214 -29.21 -1.58 -0.05
C GLU A 214 -28.19 -0.45 -0.21
N CYS A 215 -27.03 -0.57 0.43
CA CYS A 215 -25.97 0.44 0.34
C CYS A 215 -25.39 0.49 -1.08
N LYS A 216 -25.21 -0.65 -1.73
CA LYS A 216 -24.79 -0.74 -3.14
C LYS A 216 -25.74 0.05 -4.04
N SER A 217 -27.05 -0.11 -3.90
CA SER A 217 -28.03 0.63 -4.71
C SER A 217 -27.93 2.14 -4.49
N VAL A 218 -27.67 2.59 -3.25
CA VAL A 218 -27.50 4.02 -2.95
C VAL A 218 -26.19 4.55 -3.55
N LEU A 219 -25.10 3.79 -3.49
CA LEU A 219 -23.82 4.15 -4.12
C LEU A 219 -23.95 4.26 -5.64
N GLN A 220 -24.65 3.31 -6.29
CA GLN A 220 -24.95 3.36 -7.72
C GLN A 220 -25.75 4.62 -8.10
N GLU A 221 -26.74 4.98 -7.29
CA GLU A 221 -27.52 6.20 -7.49
C GLU A 221 -26.67 7.47 -7.34
N ILE A 222 -25.83 7.54 -6.30
CA ILE A 222 -24.90 8.66 -6.09
C ILE A 222 -23.95 8.80 -7.29
N THR A 223 -23.34 7.71 -7.73
CA THR A 223 -22.44 7.71 -8.90
C THR A 223 -23.14 8.25 -10.13
N LYS A 224 -24.39 7.80 -10.40
CA LYS A 224 -25.19 8.32 -11.52
C LYS A 224 -25.49 9.81 -11.38
N LEU A 225 -25.86 10.28 -10.19
CA LEU A 225 -26.14 11.70 -9.93
C LEU A 225 -24.89 12.57 -10.15
N VAL A 226 -23.73 12.13 -9.64
CA VAL A 226 -22.46 12.84 -9.83
C VAL A 226 -22.08 12.88 -11.32
N ASP A 227 -22.19 11.76 -12.04
CA ASP A 227 -21.91 11.71 -13.48
C ASP A 227 -22.81 12.65 -14.30
N GLN A 228 -24.06 12.87 -13.87
CA GLN A 228 -24.98 13.81 -14.50
C GLN A 228 -24.70 15.28 -14.16
N GLN A 229 -24.22 15.56 -12.95
CA GLN A 229 -23.95 16.92 -12.48
C GLN A 229 -22.59 17.46 -12.97
N LEU A 230 -21.59 16.58 -13.15
CA LEU A 230 -20.24 16.98 -13.57
C LEU A 230 -20.19 17.79 -14.88
N PRO A 231 -20.91 17.42 -15.96
CA PRO A 231 -20.92 18.21 -17.20
C PRO A 231 -21.64 19.56 -17.07
N LEU A 232 -22.49 19.73 -16.06
CA LEU A 232 -23.27 20.97 -15.86
C LEU A 232 -22.47 22.01 -15.08
N ASP A 233 -21.86 21.59 -13.96
CA ASP A 233 -21.02 22.45 -13.12
C ASP A 233 -19.99 21.61 -12.36
N GLY A 234 -18.97 21.12 -13.08
CA GLY A 234 -17.93 20.29 -12.50
C GLY A 234 -17.12 20.99 -11.41
N VAL A 235 -17.05 22.33 -11.41
CA VAL A 235 -16.37 23.09 -10.36
C VAL A 235 -17.17 23.00 -9.06
N ALA A 236 -18.45 23.34 -9.08
CA ALA A 236 -19.29 23.28 -7.89
C ALA A 236 -19.39 21.85 -7.34
N VAL A 237 -19.49 20.84 -8.22
CA VAL A 237 -19.50 19.43 -7.80
C VAL A 237 -18.20 19.07 -7.10
N LYS A 238 -17.02 19.39 -7.66
CA LYS A 238 -15.74 19.05 -7.01
C LYS A 238 -15.54 19.82 -5.70
N ASP A 239 -15.97 21.07 -5.64
CA ASP A 239 -15.93 21.90 -4.43
C ASP A 239 -16.77 21.29 -3.30
N LEU A 240 -17.94 20.73 -3.61
CA LEU A 240 -18.81 20.07 -2.64
C LEU A 240 -18.08 18.95 -1.88
N PHE A 241 -17.23 18.20 -2.57
CA PHE A 241 -16.40 17.11 -2.02
C PHE A 241 -15.06 17.57 -1.45
N GLY A 242 -14.76 18.88 -1.50
CA GLY A 242 -13.46 19.42 -1.07
C GLY A 242 -12.31 19.04 -2.01
N ALA A 243 -12.60 18.75 -3.28
CA ALA A 243 -11.67 18.21 -4.27
C ALA A 243 -11.40 19.18 -5.46
N SER A 244 -11.54 20.48 -5.24
CA SER A 244 -11.38 21.57 -6.24
C SER A 244 -10.04 21.57 -7.01
N THR A 245 -9.02 20.96 -6.40
CA THR A 245 -7.67 20.84 -6.97
C THR A 245 -7.56 19.72 -8.00
N VAL A 246 -8.48 18.75 -8.01
CA VAL A 246 -8.51 17.64 -8.96
C VAL A 246 -9.14 18.12 -10.28
N LYS A 247 -8.31 18.36 -11.29
CA LYS A 247 -8.75 19.02 -12.53
C LYS A 247 -9.49 18.09 -13.47
N ASP A 248 -8.99 16.88 -13.67
CA ASP A 248 -9.64 15.90 -14.53
C ASP A 248 -10.87 15.30 -13.85
N ASP A 249 -11.93 15.07 -14.63
CA ASP A 249 -13.18 14.52 -14.11
C ASP A 249 -13.08 13.03 -13.78
N VAL A 250 -12.32 12.27 -14.57
CA VAL A 250 -12.16 10.83 -14.33
C VAL A 250 -11.27 10.61 -13.10
N ASP A 251 -10.27 11.46 -12.88
CA ASP A 251 -9.52 11.52 -11.61
C ASP A 251 -10.40 11.77 -10.40
N PHE A 252 -11.35 12.69 -10.52
CA PHE A 252 -12.32 12.97 -9.46
C PHE A 252 -13.26 11.78 -9.25
N LEU A 253 -13.75 11.15 -10.31
CA LEU A 253 -14.58 9.93 -10.19
C LEU A 253 -13.80 8.77 -9.56
N TYR A 254 -12.50 8.64 -9.87
CA TYR A 254 -11.62 7.64 -9.26
C TYR A 254 -11.39 7.92 -7.77
N LEU A 255 -11.25 9.19 -7.36
CA LEU A 255 -11.23 9.60 -5.95
C LEU A 255 -12.49 9.15 -5.22
N LEU A 256 -13.67 9.36 -5.81
CA LEU A 256 -14.94 8.94 -5.22
C LEU A 256 -15.04 7.41 -5.13
N ALA A 257 -14.56 6.69 -6.14
CA ALA A 257 -14.53 5.24 -6.14
C ALA A 257 -13.67 4.67 -5.01
N ASP A 258 -12.47 5.22 -4.82
CA ASP A 258 -11.57 4.82 -3.75
C ASP A 258 -12.15 5.17 -2.38
N ALA A 259 -12.76 6.35 -2.22
CA ALA A 259 -13.39 6.74 -0.97
C ALA A 259 -14.45 5.73 -0.49
N ALA A 260 -15.26 5.20 -1.42
CA ALA A 260 -16.22 4.15 -1.12
C ALA A 260 -15.53 2.83 -0.78
N ALA A 261 -14.62 2.37 -1.65
CA ALA A 261 -13.91 1.10 -1.49
C ALA A 261 -13.21 0.99 -0.13
N ILE A 262 -12.72 2.11 0.40
CA ILE A 262 -11.94 2.17 1.64
C ILE A 262 -12.74 1.94 2.89
N ALA A 263 -14.02 2.29 2.90
CA ALA A 263 -14.90 1.91 4.01
C ALA A 263 -14.94 0.39 4.14
N PHE A 264 -15.04 -0.34 3.02
CA PHE A 264 -15.15 -1.80 3.02
C PHE A 264 -13.81 -2.48 3.25
N GLN A 265 -12.77 -2.05 2.54
CA GLN A 265 -11.44 -2.66 2.60
C GLN A 265 -10.84 -2.62 4.01
N TYR A 266 -11.17 -1.60 4.80
CA TYR A 266 -10.67 -1.43 6.17
C TYR A 266 -11.70 -1.80 7.24
N GLY A 267 -12.79 -2.47 6.86
CA GLY A 267 -13.78 -2.98 7.82
C GLY A 267 -14.58 -1.90 8.56
N ASN A 268 -14.83 -0.76 7.91
CA ASN A 268 -15.65 0.35 8.44
C ASN A 268 -16.87 0.65 7.54
N PRO A 269 -17.65 -0.34 7.08
CA PRO A 269 -18.78 -0.10 6.18
C PRO A 269 -19.82 0.84 6.78
N ASP A 270 -20.06 0.78 8.10
CA ASP A 270 -21.08 1.58 8.79
C ASP A 270 -20.80 3.08 8.75
N VAL A 271 -19.53 3.47 8.59
CA VAL A 271 -19.15 4.89 8.48
C VAL A 271 -19.62 5.49 7.16
N LEU A 272 -19.75 4.66 6.12
CA LEU A 272 -20.25 5.03 4.81
C LEU A 272 -21.75 4.72 4.67
N CYS A 273 -22.16 3.48 4.90
CA CYS A 273 -23.49 3.00 4.53
C CYS A 273 -24.59 3.54 5.43
N SER A 274 -24.42 3.56 6.75
CA SER A 274 -25.44 4.04 7.69
C SER A 274 -25.91 5.48 7.40
N PRO A 275 -25.01 6.48 7.24
CA PRO A 275 -25.47 7.84 6.93
C PRO A 275 -26.09 7.95 5.53
N LEU A 276 -25.63 7.18 4.54
CA LEU A 276 -26.21 7.20 3.19
C LEU A 276 -27.62 6.60 3.16
N LEU A 277 -27.85 5.49 3.87
CA LEU A 277 -29.15 4.85 3.97
C LEU A 277 -30.16 5.75 4.70
N GLU A 278 -29.72 6.43 5.77
CA GLU A 278 -30.57 7.40 6.48
C GLU A 278 -30.90 8.60 5.60
N ALA A 279 -29.92 9.14 4.87
CA ALA A 279 -30.15 10.21 3.90
C ALA A 279 -31.18 9.79 2.83
N LYS A 280 -31.09 8.55 2.33
CA LYS A 280 -32.05 7.99 1.37
C LYS A 280 -33.46 7.91 1.96
N LYS A 281 -33.59 7.35 3.16
CA LYS A 281 -34.87 7.19 3.87
C LYS A 281 -35.53 8.54 4.16
N SER A 282 -34.73 9.52 4.57
CA SER A 282 -35.17 10.88 4.87
C SER A 282 -35.27 11.79 3.64
N LYS A 283 -35.10 11.25 2.42
CA LYS A 283 -35.15 11.97 1.13
C LYS A 283 -34.23 13.20 1.08
N GLN A 284 -33.07 13.11 1.74
CA GLN A 284 -32.03 14.12 1.70
C GLN A 284 -31.20 14.01 0.41
N ASN A 285 -30.38 15.03 0.13
CA ASN A 285 -29.48 15.01 -1.01
C ASN A 285 -28.36 13.96 -0.79
N LEU A 286 -28.41 12.87 -1.55
CA LEU A 286 -27.44 11.76 -1.46
C LEU A 286 -26.02 12.19 -1.84
N VAL A 287 -25.87 13.13 -2.78
CA VAL A 287 -24.56 13.63 -3.21
C VAL A 287 -23.91 14.44 -2.09
N GLU A 288 -24.69 15.28 -1.40
CA GLU A 288 -24.20 16.02 -0.22
C GLU A 288 -23.86 15.09 0.95
N ALA A 289 -24.69 14.06 1.20
CA ALA A 289 -24.42 13.06 2.24
C ALA A 289 -23.11 12.31 1.95
N TYR A 290 -22.88 11.93 0.69
CA TYR A 290 -21.64 11.28 0.30
C TYR A 290 -20.44 12.22 0.36
N ALA A 291 -20.59 13.47 -0.10
CA ALA A 291 -19.55 14.48 -0.01
C ALA A 291 -19.13 14.76 1.44
N LYS A 292 -20.08 14.72 2.38
CA LYS A 292 -19.78 14.79 3.81
C LYS A 292 -18.89 13.63 4.26
N TYR A 293 -19.25 12.38 3.91
CA TYR A 293 -18.41 11.21 4.20
C TYR A 293 -17.01 11.36 3.60
N VAL A 294 -16.89 11.77 2.33
CA VAL A 294 -15.60 11.94 1.66
C VAL A 294 -14.74 12.97 2.40
N LYS A 295 -15.29 14.14 2.75
CA LYS A 295 -14.54 15.17 3.47
C LYS A 295 -14.14 14.76 4.89
N GLU A 296 -15.10 14.27 5.67
CA GLU A 296 -14.88 14.02 7.10
C GLU A 296 -14.11 12.73 7.34
N TYR A 297 -14.46 11.66 6.62
CA TYR A 297 -13.82 10.37 6.78
C TYR A 297 -12.65 10.18 5.84
N TYR A 298 -12.86 10.22 4.52
CA TYR A 298 -11.82 9.82 3.58
C TYR A 298 -10.63 10.79 3.53
N LEU A 299 -10.89 12.08 3.34
CA LEU A 299 -9.86 13.13 3.33
C LEU A 299 -9.43 13.51 4.76
N GLY A 300 -10.38 13.57 5.69
CA GLY A 300 -10.15 13.99 7.07
C GLY A 300 -9.54 12.91 7.96
N LYS A 301 -10.35 11.95 8.40
CA LYS A 301 -9.96 10.92 9.39
C LYS A 301 -8.96 9.92 8.85
N PHE A 302 -9.22 9.41 7.63
CA PHE A 302 -8.38 8.44 6.95
C PHE A 302 -7.12 9.12 6.37
N GLY A 303 -7.24 10.36 5.90
CA GLY A 303 -6.09 11.18 5.50
C GLY A 303 -5.64 10.93 4.05
N ALA A 304 -6.55 10.54 3.17
CA ALA A 304 -6.26 10.39 1.75
C ALA A 304 -5.81 11.74 1.15
N SER A 305 -4.76 11.70 0.33
CA SER A 305 -4.23 12.90 -0.31
C SER A 305 -4.86 13.09 -1.69
N LEU A 306 -5.39 14.28 -1.95
CA LEU A 306 -5.86 14.67 -3.29
C LEU A 306 -4.73 14.65 -4.33
N ASN A 307 -3.48 14.79 -3.87
CA ASN A 307 -2.32 14.81 -4.75
C ASN A 307 -2.12 13.46 -5.48
N ALA A 308 -2.55 12.35 -4.88
CA ALA A 308 -2.53 11.02 -5.50
C ALA A 308 -3.43 10.92 -6.75
N TYR A 309 -4.37 11.87 -6.88
CA TYR A 309 -5.32 11.93 -7.98
C TYR A 309 -4.98 13.02 -8.99
N ASN A 310 -3.93 13.80 -8.76
CA ASN A 310 -3.56 14.90 -9.64
C ASN A 310 -2.45 14.46 -10.61
N GLN A 311 -2.79 14.29 -11.89
CA GLN A 311 -1.86 13.91 -12.95
C GLN A 311 -0.59 14.78 -13.01
N GLN A 312 -0.70 16.08 -12.71
CA GLN A 312 0.47 16.97 -12.74
C GLN A 312 1.48 16.61 -11.65
N ILE A 313 1.00 16.11 -10.51
CA ILE A 313 1.86 15.67 -9.41
C ILE A 313 2.48 14.31 -9.74
N LEU A 314 1.78 13.43 -10.44
CA LEU A 314 2.35 12.18 -10.95
C LEU A 314 3.49 12.41 -11.96
N LYS A 315 3.55 13.58 -12.60
CA LYS A 315 4.66 13.99 -13.48
C LYS A 315 5.86 14.59 -12.73
N ASN A 316 5.73 14.90 -11.44
CA ASN A 316 6.81 15.45 -10.65
C ASN A 316 7.90 14.39 -10.40
N THR A 317 9.12 14.68 -10.86
CA THR A 317 10.27 13.76 -10.74
C THR A 317 11.10 13.99 -9.48
N SER A 318 10.68 14.91 -8.61
CA SER A 318 11.40 15.20 -7.36
C SER A 318 11.18 14.10 -6.32
N LEU A 319 12.23 13.77 -5.57
CA LEU A 319 12.09 12.94 -4.38
C LEU A 319 11.40 13.74 -3.26
N GLY A 320 10.38 13.18 -2.63
CA GLY A 320 9.66 13.83 -1.54
C GLY A 320 8.49 13.01 -1.03
N ALA A 321 7.78 13.55 -0.03
CA ALA A 321 6.62 12.89 0.59
C ALA A 321 5.48 12.55 -0.39
N GLU A 322 5.48 13.18 -1.57
CA GLU A 322 4.53 13.02 -2.68
C GLU A 322 5.06 12.10 -3.79
N GLY A 323 6.34 11.72 -3.76
CA GLY A 323 6.95 10.89 -4.80
C GLY A 323 6.44 9.45 -4.82
N GLY A 324 5.91 8.96 -3.69
CA GLY A 324 5.42 7.57 -3.55
C GLY A 324 4.35 7.20 -4.56
N ASP A 325 3.42 8.12 -4.84
CA ASP A 325 2.31 7.85 -5.76
C ASP A 325 2.81 7.73 -7.21
N ARG A 326 3.77 8.56 -7.64
CA ARG A 326 4.41 8.42 -8.95
C ARG A 326 5.12 7.08 -9.09
N LEU A 327 5.85 6.65 -8.06
CA LEU A 327 6.57 5.37 -8.05
C LEU A 327 5.59 4.19 -8.18
N TRP A 328 4.52 4.22 -7.39
CA TRP A 328 3.50 3.18 -7.44
C TRP A 328 2.80 3.14 -8.80
N TRP A 329 2.38 4.29 -9.33
CA TRP A 329 1.77 4.37 -10.66
C TRP A 329 2.72 3.90 -11.77
N PHE A 330 4.02 4.16 -11.66
CA PHE A 330 5.00 3.59 -12.60
C PHE A 330 4.97 2.06 -12.57
N GLN A 331 4.92 1.43 -11.39
CA GLN A 331 4.83 -0.03 -11.28
C GLN A 331 3.49 -0.59 -11.78
N VAL A 332 2.38 0.10 -11.47
CA VAL A 332 1.05 -0.26 -11.98
C VAL A 332 1.03 -0.22 -13.51
N CYS A 333 1.60 0.81 -14.13
CA CYS A 333 1.61 0.96 -15.58
C CYS A 333 2.64 0.07 -16.29
N SER A 334 3.72 -0.35 -15.62
CA SER A 334 4.81 -1.12 -16.25
C SER A 334 4.76 -2.63 -15.98
N GLU A 335 4.19 -3.09 -14.86
CA GLU A 335 4.27 -4.49 -14.45
C GLU A 335 2.94 -5.07 -13.99
N VAL A 336 2.27 -4.44 -13.02
CA VAL A 336 1.22 -5.12 -12.24
C VAL A 336 -0.21 -4.88 -12.75
N ALA A 337 -0.41 -3.82 -13.53
CA ALA A 337 -1.61 -3.55 -14.33
C ALA A 337 -2.95 -3.55 -13.58
N TYR A 338 -2.97 -3.38 -12.25
CA TYR A 338 -4.16 -3.42 -11.36
C TYR A 338 -5.19 -2.30 -11.60
N PHE A 339 -5.66 -2.15 -12.83
CA PHE A 339 -6.58 -1.08 -13.21
C PHE A 339 -7.98 -1.45 -12.73
N GLN A 340 -8.38 -0.83 -11.62
CA GLN A 340 -9.69 -0.99 -11.00
C GLN A 340 -10.74 -0.22 -11.80
N VAL A 341 -11.28 -0.89 -12.81
CA VAL A 341 -12.24 -0.32 -13.77
C VAL A 341 -13.67 -0.72 -13.42
N ALA A 342 -14.63 0.05 -13.91
CA ALA A 342 -16.04 -0.29 -13.78
C ALA A 342 -16.39 -1.57 -14.58
N PRO A 343 -17.12 -2.54 -14.00
CA PRO A 343 -17.72 -3.64 -14.77
C PRO A 343 -18.78 -3.10 -15.74
N THR A 344 -19.06 -3.86 -16.80
CA THR A 344 -20.07 -3.48 -17.82
C THR A 344 -21.46 -3.27 -17.22
N ASN A 345 -21.82 -4.07 -16.21
CA ASN A 345 -23.09 -4.01 -15.51
C ASN A 345 -22.86 -3.99 -14.00
N ASP A 346 -23.80 -3.42 -13.26
CA ASP A 346 -23.85 -3.52 -11.79
C ASP A 346 -22.64 -2.89 -11.06
N SER A 347 -22.02 -1.90 -11.70
CA SER A 347 -20.90 -1.12 -11.19
C SER A 347 -21.34 -0.13 -10.12
N VAL A 348 -20.60 -0.03 -9.01
CA VAL A 348 -20.73 1.11 -8.07
C VAL A 348 -19.86 2.29 -8.51
N ARG A 349 -18.88 2.04 -9.38
CA ARG A 349 -18.01 3.03 -10.03
C ARG A 349 -18.65 3.64 -11.29
N SER A 350 -18.19 4.83 -11.66
CA SER A 350 -18.56 5.43 -12.95
C SER A 350 -18.02 4.60 -14.12
N PRO A 351 -18.81 4.34 -15.19
CA PRO A 351 -18.34 3.65 -16.38
C PRO A 351 -17.24 4.42 -17.14
N ARG A 352 -17.00 5.69 -16.80
CA ARG A 352 -15.89 6.49 -17.33
C ARG A 352 -14.53 6.02 -16.81
N ILE A 353 -14.50 5.26 -15.71
CA ILE A 353 -13.28 4.63 -15.17
C ILE A 353 -13.08 3.30 -15.90
N ASP A 354 -12.48 3.37 -17.09
CA ASP A 354 -12.17 2.21 -17.93
C ASP A 354 -10.66 2.01 -18.13
N THR A 355 -10.26 1.03 -18.93
CA THR A 355 -8.83 0.69 -19.11
C THR A 355 -8.03 1.75 -19.90
N ARG A 356 -8.69 2.76 -20.49
CA ARG A 356 -8.03 3.90 -21.14
C ARG A 356 -7.60 4.95 -20.13
N TYR A 357 -8.29 5.03 -19.00
CA TYR A 357 -8.00 6.02 -17.96
C TYR A 357 -6.55 5.96 -17.43
N PRO A 358 -5.99 4.80 -17.05
CA PRO A 358 -4.59 4.70 -16.63
C PRO A 358 -3.59 5.15 -17.70
N HIS A 359 -3.92 5.00 -18.98
CA HIS A 359 -3.07 5.44 -20.10
C HIS A 359 -3.11 6.96 -20.34
N SER A 360 -4.11 7.64 -19.77
CA SER A 360 -4.24 9.10 -19.85
C SER A 360 -3.52 9.84 -18.72
N ARG A 361 -3.05 9.11 -17.68
CA ARG A 361 -2.38 9.68 -16.50
C ARG A 361 -0.90 9.96 -16.70
#